data_AF-A0AAR2IKQ7-F1
#
_entry.id   AF-A0AAR2IKQ7-F1
#
_cell.length_a   1.000
_cell.length_b   1.000
_cell.length_c   1.000
_cell.angle_alpha   90.00
_cell.angle_beta   90.00
_cell.angle_gamma   90.00
#
_symmetry.space_group_name_H-M   'P 1'
#
loop_
_entity.id
_entity.type
_entity.pdbx_description
1 polymer ?
#
loop_
_entity_poly.entity_id
_entity_poly.type
_entity_poly.pdbx_seq_one_letter_code
_entity_poly.pdbx_strand_id
1 'polypeptide(L)'
;IKMSALSEKELNGCRTLLALLSAGDLLALSDTVTNRLVCVESPREAIEAIVAYSQSAEELLKRRRVHREVIFKYLAKEGVVVPPNSEKHQLVKRTLELWSSGNVGIKTCHKLRTYLTTRAISMNGDLSTSGGM
;
A
#
# COMPACT_ATOMS: atom_id res chain seq x y z
N ILE A 1 -23.43 -19.98 8.54
CA ILE A 1 -22.01 -19.59 8.71
C ILE A 1 -21.86 -18.19 8.14
N LYS A 2 -21.70 -17.17 8.99
CA LYS A 2 -21.50 -15.79 8.53
C LYS A 2 -20.03 -15.74 8.11
N MET A 3 -19.76 -16.11 6.85
CA MET A 3 -18.46 -15.80 6.26
C MET A 3 -18.39 -14.29 6.31
N SER A 4 -17.53 -13.76 7.18
CA SER A 4 -17.29 -12.31 7.25
C SER A 4 -16.63 -11.91 5.94
N ALA A 5 -17.46 -11.79 4.90
CA ALA A 5 -17.09 -11.28 3.61
C ALA A 5 -16.70 -9.82 3.88
N LEU A 6 -15.41 -9.55 3.72
CA LEU A 6 -14.90 -8.20 3.56
C LEU A 6 -15.88 -7.45 2.65
N SER A 7 -16.19 -6.20 2.98
CA SER A 7 -17.07 -5.39 2.14
C SER A 7 -16.52 -5.30 0.72
N GLU A 8 -17.37 -5.06 -0.27
CA GLU A 8 -16.95 -4.99 -1.68
C GLU A 8 -15.78 -4.01 -1.91
N LYS A 9 -15.76 -2.91 -1.13
CA LYS A 9 -14.64 -1.95 -1.09
C LYS A 9 -13.35 -2.53 -0.52
N GLU A 10 -13.45 -3.25 0.59
CA GLU A 10 -12.31 -3.95 1.21
C GLU A 10 -11.77 -5.03 0.26
N LEU A 11 -12.65 -5.79 -0.41
CA LEU A 11 -12.26 -6.78 -1.41
C LEU A 11 -11.48 -6.13 -2.56
N ASN A 12 -11.99 -5.03 -3.11
CA ASN A 12 -11.33 -4.33 -4.21
C ASN A 12 -10.00 -3.68 -3.78
N GLY A 13 -9.98 -3.09 -2.58
CA GLY A 13 -8.77 -2.53 -1.98
C GLY A 13 -7.71 -3.59 -1.72
N CYS A 14 -8.08 -4.72 -1.13
CA CYS A 14 -7.21 -5.88 -0.95
C CYS A 14 -6.66 -6.38 -2.28
N ARG A 15 -7.49 -6.60 -3.31
CA ARG A 15 -7.04 -7.02 -4.64
C ARG A 15 -6.02 -6.05 -5.24
N THR A 16 -6.28 -4.75 -5.12
CA THR A 16 -5.40 -3.71 -5.66
C THR A 16 -4.07 -3.63 -4.90
N LEU A 17 -4.10 -3.76 -3.57
CA LEU A 17 -2.90 -3.78 -2.73
C LEU A 17 -2.08 -5.05 -2.96
N LEU A 18 -2.72 -6.21 -3.04
CA LEU A 18 -2.08 -7.49 -3.33
C LEU A 18 -1.45 -7.49 -4.73
N ALA A 19 -2.06 -6.84 -5.72
CA ALA A 19 -1.49 -6.69 -7.05
C ALA A 19 -0.19 -5.84 -7.09
N LEU A 20 0.14 -5.12 -6.03
CA LEU A 20 1.42 -4.39 -5.90
C LEU A 20 2.55 -5.28 -5.34
N LEU A 21 2.23 -6.45 -4.80
CA LEU A 21 3.20 -7.41 -4.31
C LEU A 21 3.80 -8.22 -5.47
N SER A 22 5.04 -8.69 -5.28
CA SER A 22 5.65 -9.63 -6.20
C SER A 22 4.97 -10.99 -6.13
N ALA A 23 5.00 -11.76 -7.23
CA ALA A 23 4.39 -13.08 -7.29
C ALA A 23 4.88 -14.01 -6.16
N GLY A 24 6.19 -13.98 -5.84
CA GLY A 24 6.74 -14.78 -4.74
C GLY A 24 6.19 -14.40 -3.36
N ASP A 25 5.92 -13.11 -3.12
CA ASP A 25 5.33 -12.65 -1.87
C ASP A 25 3.85 -12.96 -1.77
N LEU A 26 3.12 -12.92 -2.90
CA LEU A 26 1.73 -13.35 -2.97
C LEU A 26 1.58 -14.82 -2.62
N LEU A 27 2.36 -15.70 -3.26
CA LEU A 27 2.32 -17.14 -3.02
C LEU A 27 2.68 -17.49 -1.58
N ALA A 28 3.69 -16.82 -1.02
CA ALA A 28 4.08 -17.06 0.36
C ALA A 28 3.09 -16.43 1.37
N LEU A 29 2.43 -15.33 1.02
CA LEU A 29 1.37 -14.77 1.84
C LEU A 29 0.15 -15.70 1.83
N SER A 30 -0.27 -16.20 0.68
CA SER A 30 -1.37 -17.16 0.56
C SER A 30 -1.11 -18.42 1.35
N ASP A 31 0.08 -19.02 1.24
CA ASP A 31 0.49 -20.20 2.02
C ASP A 31 0.25 -20.02 3.52
N THR A 32 0.57 -18.83 4.03
CA THR A 32 0.43 -18.51 5.45
C THR A 32 -1.00 -18.14 5.87
N VAL A 33 -1.81 -17.59 4.96
CA VAL A 33 -3.20 -17.19 5.20
C VAL A 33 -4.14 -18.39 5.06
N THR A 34 -3.89 -19.26 4.08
CA THR A 34 -4.62 -20.52 3.87
C THR A 34 -4.05 -21.67 4.70
N ASN A 35 -2.96 -21.45 5.45
CA ASN A 35 -2.26 -22.48 6.23
C ASN A 35 -1.92 -23.73 5.38
N ARG A 36 -1.43 -23.49 4.15
CA ARG A 36 -1.14 -24.53 3.14
C ARG A 36 -2.32 -25.42 2.74
N LEU A 37 -3.55 -25.04 3.10
CA LEU A 37 -4.75 -25.80 2.72
C LEU A 37 -5.08 -25.63 1.23
N VAL A 38 -4.58 -24.56 0.59
CA VAL A 38 -4.79 -24.27 -0.82
C VAL A 38 -3.43 -24.07 -1.49
N CYS A 39 -3.10 -24.97 -2.42
CA CYS A 39 -1.94 -24.81 -3.28
C CYS A 39 -2.33 -23.86 -4.42
N VAL A 40 -1.71 -22.69 -4.47
CA VAL A 40 -1.94 -21.71 -5.54
C VAL A 40 -0.72 -21.69 -6.44
N GLU A 41 -0.94 -21.87 -7.74
CA GLU A 41 0.13 -21.87 -8.75
C GLU A 41 0.19 -20.53 -9.49
N SER A 42 -0.93 -19.80 -9.51
CA SER A 42 -1.05 -18.50 -10.15
C SER A 42 -1.15 -17.34 -9.15
N PRO A 43 -0.54 -16.17 -9.43
CA PRO A 43 -0.69 -14.99 -8.58
C PRO A 43 -2.15 -14.49 -8.50
N ARG A 44 -2.97 -14.72 -9.55
CA ARG A 44 -4.40 -14.43 -9.52
C ARG A 44 -5.13 -15.31 -8.51
N GLU A 45 -4.90 -16.61 -8.55
CA GLU A 45 -5.48 -17.56 -7.59
C GLU A 45 -5.01 -17.27 -6.17
N ALA A 46 -3.74 -16.89 -5.99
CA ALA A 46 -3.22 -16.46 -4.70
C ALA A 46 -4.01 -15.27 -4.13
N ILE A 47 -4.30 -14.25 -4.97
CA ILE A 47 -5.11 -13.10 -4.55
C ILE A 47 -6.51 -13.54 -4.13
N GLU A 48 -7.17 -14.39 -4.92
CA GLU A 48 -8.53 -14.86 -4.60
C GLU A 48 -8.55 -15.72 -3.33
N ALA A 49 -7.58 -16.63 -3.17
CA ALA A 49 -7.45 -17.45 -1.98
C ALA A 49 -7.16 -16.61 -0.72
N ILE A 50 -6.25 -15.63 -0.81
CA ILE A 50 -5.97 -14.70 0.29
C ILE A 50 -7.25 -13.97 0.68
N VAL A 51 -7.97 -13.42 -0.30
CA VAL A 51 -9.19 -12.65 -0.06
C VAL A 51 -10.31 -13.53 0.52
N ALA A 52 -10.46 -14.76 0.06
CA ALA A 52 -11.47 -15.71 0.54
C ALA A 52 -11.19 -16.23 1.95
N TYR A 53 -9.92 -16.45 2.31
CA TYR A 53 -9.53 -16.95 3.63
C TYR A 53 -9.28 -15.84 4.65
N SER A 54 -9.20 -14.58 4.20
CA SER A 54 -9.01 -13.44 5.10
C SER A 54 -10.31 -13.05 5.78
N GLN A 55 -10.36 -13.25 7.10
CA GLN A 55 -11.50 -12.85 7.93
C GLN A 55 -11.55 -11.34 8.19
N SER A 56 -10.42 -10.65 8.05
CA SER A 56 -10.32 -9.21 8.28
C SER A 56 -9.16 -8.60 7.50
N ALA A 57 -9.43 -7.47 6.85
CA ALA A 57 -8.44 -6.65 6.17
C ALA A 57 -7.26 -6.28 7.09
N GLU A 58 -7.53 -6.03 8.37
CA GLU A 58 -6.53 -5.64 9.34
C GLU A 58 -5.46 -6.71 9.54
N GLU A 59 -5.87 -7.96 9.72
CA GLU A 59 -4.96 -9.09 9.94
C GLU A 59 -4.08 -9.35 8.71
N LEU A 60 -4.65 -9.21 7.51
CA LEU A 60 -3.92 -9.31 6.25
C LEU A 60 -2.82 -8.24 6.18
N LEU A 61 -3.14 -6.99 6.51
CA LEU A 61 -2.18 -5.87 6.45
C LEU A 61 -1.14 -5.90 7.58
N LYS A 62 -1.47 -6.47 8.74
CA LYS A 62 -0.55 -6.65 9.87
C LYS A 62 0.51 -7.74 9.59
N ARG A 63 0.22 -8.73 8.72
CA ARG A 63 1.17 -9.79 8.36
C ARG A 63 2.52 -9.25 7.86
N ARG A 64 3.60 -9.95 8.20
CA ARG A 64 4.99 -9.50 7.94
C ARG A 64 5.31 -9.28 6.46
N ARG A 65 4.62 -10.00 5.56
CA ARG A 65 4.78 -9.93 4.09
C ARG A 65 4.31 -8.61 3.48
N VAL A 66 3.34 -7.93 4.11
CA VAL A 66 2.86 -6.64 3.63
C VAL A 66 3.78 -5.55 4.18
N HIS A 67 4.74 -5.12 3.35
CA HIS A 67 5.71 -4.10 3.74
C HIS A 67 5.10 -2.70 3.77
N ARG A 68 5.66 -1.84 4.62
CA ARG A 68 5.29 -0.41 4.72
C ARG A 68 5.22 0.26 3.36
N GLU A 69 6.21 0.00 2.50
CA GLU A 69 6.30 0.61 1.17
C GLU A 69 5.14 0.22 0.26
N VAL A 70 4.67 -1.03 0.35
CA VAL A 70 3.53 -1.53 -0.45
C VAL A 70 2.25 -0.81 -0.04
N ILE A 71 1.99 -0.70 1.26
CA ILE A 71 0.82 0.02 1.78
C ILE A 71 0.92 1.51 1.44
N PHE A 72 2.11 2.09 1.56
CA PHE A 72 2.35 3.49 1.21
C PHE A 72 2.07 3.76 -0.28
N LYS A 73 2.57 2.90 -1.17
CA LYS A 73 2.35 2.98 -2.61
C LYS A 73 0.87 2.81 -2.96
N TYR A 74 0.17 1.90 -2.29
CA TYR A 74 -1.28 1.74 -2.43
C TYR A 74 -2.03 3.01 -2.03
N LEU A 75 -1.77 3.55 -0.84
CA LEU A 75 -2.40 4.76 -0.34
C LEU A 75 -2.14 5.96 -1.26
N ALA A 76 -0.92 6.12 -1.75
CA ALA A 76 -0.59 7.16 -2.73
C ALA A 76 -1.36 7.00 -4.05
N LYS A 77 -1.56 5.75 -4.52
CA LYS A 77 -2.35 5.45 -5.72
C LYS A 77 -3.83 5.78 -5.55
N GLU A 78 -4.38 5.55 -4.36
CA GLU A 78 -5.76 5.90 -4.01
C GLU A 78 -5.94 7.41 -3.73
N GLY A 79 -4.87 8.21 -3.83
CA GLY A 79 -4.90 9.65 -3.55
C GLY A 79 -4.84 10.01 -2.06
N VAL A 80 -4.55 9.05 -1.19
CA VAL A 80 -4.37 9.27 0.25
C VAL A 80 -2.97 9.78 0.53
N VAL A 81 -2.87 11.06 0.88
CA VAL A 81 -1.60 11.67 1.27
C VAL A 81 -1.23 11.23 2.69
N VAL A 82 -0.25 10.33 2.78
CA VAL A 82 0.34 9.88 4.03
C VAL A 82 1.77 10.42 4.19
N PRO A 83 2.19 10.78 5.41
CA PRO A 83 3.56 11.16 5.69
C PRO A 83 4.56 10.06 5.29
N PRO A 84 5.71 10.39 4.66
CA PRO A 84 6.75 9.40 4.35
C PRO A 84 7.45 8.87 5.61
N ASN A 85 7.30 9.54 6.76
CA ASN A 85 7.76 9.07 8.06
C ASN A 85 6.72 8.19 8.79
N SER A 86 5.58 7.88 8.14
CA SER A 86 4.53 7.06 8.75
C SER A 86 5.03 5.64 8.96
N GLU A 87 4.78 5.12 10.17
CA GLU A 87 5.08 3.75 10.54
C GLU A 87 4.06 2.77 9.94
N LYS A 88 4.42 1.49 9.86
CA LYS A 88 3.55 0.45 9.28
C LYS A 88 2.16 0.47 9.90
N HIS A 89 2.07 0.55 11.24
CA HIS A 89 0.79 0.52 11.93
C HIS A 89 -0.12 1.71 11.58
N GLN A 90 0.46 2.89 11.34
CA GLN A 90 -0.27 4.10 10.91
C GLN A 90 -0.82 3.91 9.49
N LEU A 91 -0.02 3.34 8.59
CA LEU A 91 -0.47 3.04 7.23
C LEU A 91 -1.59 1.99 7.22
N VAL A 92 -1.46 0.93 8.02
CA VAL A 92 -2.50 -0.09 8.19
C VAL A 92 -3.81 0.57 8.63
N LYS A 93 -3.77 1.39 9.69
CA LYS A 93 -4.94 2.09 10.21
C LYS A 93 -5.58 2.98 9.14
N ARG A 94 -4.78 3.75 8.38
CA ARG A 94 -5.27 4.61 7.30
C ARG A 94 -5.95 3.83 6.18
N THR A 95 -5.38 2.70 5.79
CA THR A 95 -5.98 1.82 4.79
C THR A 95 -7.32 1.24 5.27
N LEU A 96 -7.40 0.83 6.54
CA LEU A 96 -8.65 0.33 7.13
C LEU A 96 -9.71 1.42 7.22
N GLU A 97 -9.33 2.64 7.61
CA GLU A 97 -10.23 3.80 7.60
C GLU A 97 -10.76 4.09 6.19
N LEU A 98 -9.91 4.00 5.15
CA LEU A 98 -10.30 4.16 3.75
C LEU A 98 -11.32 3.12 3.31
N TRP A 99 -11.13 1.86 3.69
CA TRP A 99 -12.02 0.77 3.29
C TRP A 99 -13.32 0.72 4.11
N SER A 100 -13.26 1.07 5.39
CA SER A 100 -14.40 1.07 6.32
C SER A 100 -15.28 2.32 6.17
N SER A 101 -14.70 3.49 5.95
CA SER A 101 -15.46 4.72 5.71
C SER A 101 -15.86 4.80 4.25
N GLY A 102 -17.08 4.37 3.94
CA GLY A 102 -17.64 4.40 2.60
C GLY A 102 -17.58 5.76 1.87
N ASN A 103 -17.36 6.90 2.55
CA ASN A 103 -17.14 8.20 1.91
C ASN A 103 -16.70 9.33 2.88
N VAL A 104 -16.00 9.08 3.99
CA VAL A 104 -15.78 10.15 4.98
C VAL A 104 -14.41 10.80 4.77
N GLY A 105 -14.46 12.00 4.21
CA GLY A 105 -13.34 12.86 3.85
C GLY A 105 -12.17 12.75 4.82
N ILE A 106 -11.04 12.33 4.26
CA ILE A 106 -9.74 12.39 4.90
C ILE A 106 -9.57 13.81 5.43
N LYS A 107 -9.55 13.96 6.75
CA LYS A 107 -9.08 15.18 7.39
C LYS A 107 -7.62 15.34 6.97
N THR A 108 -7.39 16.15 5.96
CA THR A 108 -6.09 16.64 5.53
C THR A 108 -5.34 17.13 6.75
N CYS A 109 -4.28 16.41 7.13
CA CYS A 109 -3.29 17.00 8.02
C CYS A 109 -2.50 18.00 7.18
N HIS A 110 -2.83 19.27 7.36
CA HIS A 110 -2.33 20.43 6.63
C HIS A 110 -0.84 20.71 6.93
N LYS A 111 0.05 19.74 6.71
CA LYS A 111 1.46 19.90 7.09
C LYS A 111 2.52 19.10 6.33
N LEU A 112 2.32 18.76 5.05
CA LEU A 112 3.40 18.17 4.24
C LEU A 112 3.51 18.77 2.83
N ARG A 113 3.68 20.09 2.77
CA ARG A 113 4.20 20.80 1.59
C ARG A 113 5.69 21.13 1.73
N THR A 114 6.51 20.19 2.23
CA THR A 114 7.95 20.46 2.45
C THR A 114 8.90 19.31 2.08
N TYR A 115 8.43 18.12 1.68
CA TYR A 115 9.34 16.97 1.44
C TYR A 115 9.59 16.60 -0.03
N LEU A 116 8.97 17.29 -1.00
CA LEU A 116 9.16 16.97 -2.43
C LEU A 116 9.93 18.04 -3.24
N THR A 117 10.54 19.04 -2.60
CA THR A 117 11.27 20.11 -3.34
C THR A 117 12.77 20.19 -3.05
N THR A 118 13.37 19.24 -2.33
CA THR A 118 14.82 19.31 -1.99
C THR A 118 15.68 18.31 -2.74
N ARG A 119 15.24 17.79 -3.89
CA ARG A 119 16.05 16.88 -4.71
C ARG A 119 16.18 17.28 -6.19
N ALA A 120 16.04 18.58 -6.48
CA ALA A 120 16.28 19.14 -7.82
C ALA A 120 17.26 20.33 -7.84
N ILE A 121 18.04 20.56 -6.77
CA ILE A 121 19.11 21.56 -6.77
C ILE A 121 20.43 20.86 -6.42
N SER A 122 21.01 20.17 -7.40
CA SER A 122 22.43 19.85 -7.42
C SER A 122 22.88 19.57 -8.84
N MET A 123 22.88 20.61 -9.68
CA MET A 123 23.77 20.74 -10.84
C MET A 123 24.03 22.24 -11.06
N ASN A 124 24.81 22.83 -10.15
CA ASN A 124 25.65 23.97 -10.52
C ASN A 124 26.98 23.35 -10.98
N GLY A 125 27.25 23.45 -12.27
CA GLY A 125 28.57 23.31 -12.87
C GLY A 125 28.83 24.58 -13.67
N ASP A 126 29.60 25.48 -13.05
CA ASP A 126 30.36 26.63 -13.56
C ASP A 126 30.52 26.75 -15.10
N LEU A 127 30.19 27.91 -15.67
CA LEU A 127 31.03 29.12 -15.80
C LEU A 127 32.02 29.04 -16.98
N SER A 128 31.72 29.78 -18.04
CA SER A 128 32.72 30.43 -18.91
C SER A 128 32.04 31.44 -19.84
N THR A 129 31.80 32.64 -19.32
CA THR A 129 31.76 33.87 -20.13
C THR A 129 33.07 34.59 -19.87
N SER A 130 33.98 34.57 -20.83
CA SER A 130 35.07 35.53 -20.92
C SER A 130 34.92 36.26 -22.24
N GLY A 131 34.38 37.47 -22.16
CA GLY A 131 34.51 38.50 -23.17
C GLY A 131 35.29 39.66 -22.55
N GLY A 132 36.26 40.19 -23.28
CA GLY A 132 36.95 41.42 -22.92
C GLY A 132 38.30 41.56 -23.60
N MET A 133 38.32 42.06 -24.84
CA MET A 133 38.73 43.43 -25.19
C MET A 133 38.62 43.62 -26.71
#